data_AF-I0I5U9-F1
#
_entry.id   AF-I0I5U9-F1
#
_cell.length_a   1.000
_cell.length_b   1.000
_cell.length_c   1.000
_cell.angle_alpha   90.00
_cell.angle_beta   90.00
_cell.angle_gamma   90.00
#
_symmetry.space_group_name_H-M   'P 1'
#
loop_
_entity.id
_entity.type
_entity.pdbx_description
1 polymer ?
#
loop_
_entity_poly.entity_id
_entity_poly.type
_entity_poly.pdbx_seq_one_letter_code
_entity_poly.pdbx_strand_id
1 'polypeptide(L)' 'MSATESALPADWFVQGDLDLQAAEILLAPNGPLPVTAFHLQQAVEKYLKGFLLSTGWPLRRIHDLEVLI' A
#
# COMPACT_ATOMS: atom_id res chain seq x y z
N MET A 1 1.28 -21.09 -2.96
CA MET A 1 1.36 -20.96 -1.49
C MET A 1 0.86 -19.56 -1.16
N SER A 2 -0.30 -19.44 -0.52
CA SER A 2 -0.86 -18.11 -0.16
C SER A 2 0.06 -17.49 0.88
N ALA A 3 0.88 -16.51 0.51
CA ALA A 3 1.63 -15.73 1.48
C ALA A 3 0.62 -15.10 2.45
N THR A 4 0.73 -15.43 3.74
CA THR A 4 0.01 -14.71 4.79
C THR A 4 0.54 -13.29 4.82
N GLU A 5 -0.30 -12.32 4.44
CA GLU A 5 0.00 -10.90 4.64
C GLU A 5 0.31 -10.65 6.13
N SER A 6 1.24 -9.73 6.40
CA SER A 6 1.63 -9.43 7.77
C SER A 6 0.47 -8.81 8.55
N ALA A 7 0.34 -9.19 9.82
CA ALA A 7 -0.58 -8.54 10.76
C ALA A 7 0.07 -7.36 11.49
N LEU A 8 1.37 -7.08 11.25
CA LEU A 8 2.09 -6.01 11.91
C LEU A 8 1.90 -4.68 11.15
N PRO A 9 1.39 -3.61 11.79
CA PRO A 9 1.28 -2.28 11.17
C PRO A 9 2.57 -1.80 10.48
N ALA A 10 3.71 -2.04 11.12
CA ALA A 10 5.02 -1.58 10.64
C ALA A 10 5.39 -2.18 9.28
N ASP A 11 5.04 -3.45 9.03
CA ASP A 11 5.36 -4.13 7.77
C ASP A 11 4.60 -3.49 6.60
N TRP A 12 3.37 -3.03 6.86
CA TRP A 12 2.57 -2.31 5.88
C TRP A 12 3.12 -0.92 5.58
N PHE A 13 3.63 -0.21 6.59
CA PHE A 13 4.29 1.08 6.39
C PHE A 13 5.55 0.93 5.55
N VAL A 14 6.41 -0.05 5.86
CA VAL A 14 7.61 -0.34 5.06
C VAL A 14 7.25 -0.66 3.61
N GLN A 15 6.19 -1.44 3.38
CA GLN A 15 5.77 -1.76 2.02
C GLN A 15 5.18 -0.52 1.31
N GLY A 16 4.44 0.33 2.02
CA GLY A 16 3.94 1.61 1.51
C GLY A 16 5.06 2.59 1.14
N ASP A 17 6.14 2.65 1.93
CA ASP A 17 7.34 3.43 1.63
C ASP A 17 7.99 2.97 0.32
N LEU A 18 8.08 1.64 0.10
CA LEU A 18 8.63 1.08 -1.13
C LEU A 18 7.79 1.42 -2.36
N ASP A 19 6.47 1.37 -2.26
CA ASP A 19 5.58 1.73 -3.37
C ASP A 19 5.61 3.24 -3.65
N LEU A 20 5.70 4.07 -2.62
CA LEU A 20 5.86 5.51 -2.79
C LEU A 20 7.19 5.84 -3.49
N GLN A 21 8.28 5.23 -3.04
CA GLN A 21 9.59 5.38 -3.68
C GLN A 21 9.55 4.93 -5.16
N ALA A 22 8.87 3.83 -5.46
CA ALA A 22 8.69 3.38 -6.84
C ALA A 22 7.93 4.40 -7.70
N ALA A 23 6.84 4.97 -7.16
CA ALA A 23 6.09 6.02 -7.83
C ALA A 23 6.95 7.28 -8.09
N GLU A 24 7.77 7.70 -7.13
CA GLU A 24 8.68 8.85 -7.28
C GLU A 24 9.74 8.61 -8.36
N ILE A 25 10.36 7.42 -8.37
CA ILE A 25 11.34 7.01 -9.37
C ILE A 25 10.73 6.98 -10.78
N LEU A 26 9.48 6.51 -10.91
CA LEU A 26 8.78 6.46 -12.20
C LEU A 26 8.33 7.85 -12.67
N LEU A 27 7.92 8.72 -11.75
CA LEU A 27 7.44 10.06 -12.09
C LEU A 27 8.58 10.98 -12.54
N ALA A 28 9.74 10.91 -11.89
CA ALA A 28 10.89 11.79 -12.16
C ALA A 28 11.32 11.85 -13.65
N PRO A 29 11.41 10.74 -14.40
CA PRO A 29 11.71 10.75 -15.83
C PRO A 29 10.48 10.95 -16.72
N ASN A 30 9.33 11.39 -16.19
CA ASN A 30 8.02 11.36 -16.88
C ASN A 30 7.68 9.95 -17.40
N GLY A 31 7.87 8.94 -16.55
CA GLY A 31 7.53 7.56 -16.86
C GLY A 31 6.02 7.36 -17.08
N PRO A 32 5.61 6.13 -17.46
CA PRO A 32 4.22 5.84 -17.77
C PRO A 32 3.29 6.18 -16.60
N LEU A 33 2.43 7.19 -16.78
CA LEU A 33 1.49 7.63 -15.75
C LEU A 33 0.61 6.50 -15.20
N PRO A 34 0.09 5.56 -16.01
CA PRO A 34 -0.71 4.45 -15.47
C PRO A 34 0.05 3.57 -14.47
N VAL A 35 1.34 3.31 -14.72
CA VAL A 35 2.18 2.47 -13.83
C VAL A 35 2.57 3.26 -12.58
N THR A 36 2.87 4.55 -12.74
CA THR A 36 3.16 5.46 -11.63
C THR A 36 1.95 5.57 -10.68
N ALA A 37 0.75 5.77 -11.24
CA ALA A 37 -0.49 5.86 -10.48
C ALA A 37 -0.83 4.54 -9.78
N PHE A 38 -0.52 3.39 -10.39
CA PHE A 38 -0.68 2.08 -9.75
C PHE A 38 0.16 1.97 -8.47
N HIS A 39 1.45 2.32 -8.51
CA HIS A 39 2.30 2.30 -7.31
C HIS A 39 1.83 3.32 -6.26
N LEU A 40 1.38 4.50 -6.68
CA LEU A 40 0.82 5.47 -5.75
C LEU A 40 -0.43 4.95 -5.05
N GLN A 41 -1.34 4.29 -5.79
CA GLN A 41 -2.53 3.65 -5.21
C GLN A 41 -2.14 2.56 -4.20
N GLN A 42 -1.17 1.72 -4.55
CA GLN A 42 -0.66 0.67 -3.66
C GLN A 42 -0.05 1.25 -2.38
N ALA A 43 0.72 2.33 -2.48
CA ALA A 43 1.28 3.02 -1.31
C ALA A 43 0.17 3.48 -0.37
N VAL A 44 -0.85 4.16 -0.89
CA VAL A 44 -2.00 4.65 -0.10
C VAL A 44 -2.74 3.47 0.57
N GLU A 45 -3.03 2.41 -0.17
CA GLU A 45 -3.69 1.21 0.37
C GLU A 45 -2.90 0.60 1.54
N LYS A 46 -1.59 0.47 1.39
CA LYS A 46 -0.73 -0.15 2.40
C LYS A 46 -0.57 0.74 3.63
N TYR A 47 -0.41 2.05 3.46
CA TYR A 47 -0.45 2.97 4.60
C TYR A 47 -1.78 2.89 5.35
N LEU A 48 -2.92 2.84 4.64
CA LEU A 48 -4.23 2.72 5.26
C LEU A 48 -4.39 1.39 6.01
N LYS A 49 -3.94 0.27 5.43
CA LYS A 49 -3.93 -1.04 6.11
C LYS A 49 -3.08 -1.02 7.37
N GLY A 50 -1.88 -0.43 7.31
CA GLY A 50 -1.01 -0.26 8.47
C GLY A 50 -1.66 0.60 9.57
N PHE A 51 -2.29 1.72 9.19
CA PHE A 51 -3.03 2.57 10.11
C PHE A 51 -4.19 1.82 10.78
N LEU A 52 -5.06 1.16 10.01
CA LEU A 52 -6.20 0.41 10.56
C LEU A 52 -5.75 -0.72 11.50
N LEU A 53 -4.69 -1.45 11.13
CA LEU A 53 -4.10 -2.46 12.02
C LEU A 53 -3.60 -1.83 13.33
N SER A 54 -2.98 -0.64 13.27
CA SER A 54 -2.50 0.06 14.46
C SER A 54 -3.63 0.49 15.40
N THR A 55 -4.85 0.67 14.88
CA THR A 55 -6.04 0.97 15.69
C THR A 55 -6.75 -0.27 16.21
N GLY A 56 -6.19 -1.47 16.03
CA GLY A 56 -6.79 -2.74 16.46
C GLY A 56 -7.89 -3.26 15.53
N TRP A 57 -7.94 -2.78 14.28
CA TRP A 57 -8.88 -3.29 13.30
C TRP A 57 -8.53 -4.73 12.89
N PRO A 58 -9.49 -5.66 12.90
CA PRO A 58 -9.24 -7.02 12.44
C PRO A 58 -9.08 -7.00 10.92
N LEU A 59 -7.85 -7.15 10.44
CA LEU A 59 -7.52 -7.16 9.01
C LEU A 59 -8.45 -8.09 8.23
N ARG A 60 -9.37 -7.53 7.46
CA ARG A 60 -10.12 -8.29 6.45
C ARG A 60 -9.29 -8.28 5.16
N ARG A 61 -9.08 -9.45 4.55
CA ARG A 61 -8.35 -9.60 3.29
C ARG A 61 -9.16 -9.04 2.13
N ILE A 62 -9.10 -7.72 1.96
CA ILE A 62 -9.80 -6.98 0.92
C ILE A 62 -8.75 -6.09 0.24
N HIS A 63 -8.66 -6.18 -1.08
CA HIS A 63 -7.78 -5.36 -1.93
C HIS A 63 -8.62 -4.29 -2.64
N ASP A 64 -9.49 -3.65 -1.86
CA ASP A 64 -10.39 -2.61 -2.33
C ASP A 64 -10.30 -1.45 -1.36
N LEU A 65 -9.68 -0.37 -1.81
CA LEU A 65 -9.49 0.85 -1.03
C LEU A 65 -10.84 1.46 -0.60
N GLU A 66 -11.87 1.38 -1.44
CA GLU A 66 -13.18 1.93 -1.10
C GLU A 66 -13.84 1.16 0.05
N VAL A 67 -13.51 -0.13 0.21
CA VAL A 67 -14.01 -0.95 1.32
C VAL A 67 -13.28 -0.67 2.63
N LEU A 68 -12.13 0.04 2.58
CA LEU A 68 -11.32 0.40 3.75
C LEU A 68 -11.65 1.81 4.30
N ILE A 69 -12.48 2.61 3.62
CA ILE A 69 -12.89 3.98 3.99
C ILE A 69 -14.37 3.99 4.36
#